data_AF-A0AAD9TFJ1-F1
#
_entry.id   AF-A0AAD9TFJ1-F1
#
_cell.length_a   1.000
_cell.length_b   1.000
_cell.length_c   1.000
_cell.angle_alpha   90.00
_cell.angle_beta   90.00
_cell.angle_gamma   90.00
#
_symmetry.space_group_name_H-M   'P 1'
#
loop_
_entity.id
_entity.type
_entity.pdbx_description
1 polymer ?
#
loop_
_entity_poly.entity_id
_entity_poly.type
_entity_poly.pdbx_seq_one_letter_code
_entity_poly.pdbx_strand_id
1 'polypeptide(L)'
;MVPYFPAVFDERFIARDITFENTAGPENHQAVALCLGSDFSVFFRCSFKGYQDTVYVYSQRQFYLECDIYGTQDFICGDAITVIQSCNI
;
A
#
# COMPACT_ATOMS: atom_id res chain seq x y z
N MET A 1 -8.89 -14.27 -1.44
CA MET A 1 -7.57 -13.63 -1.26
C MET A 1 -6.64 -14.18 -2.33
N VAL A 2 -6.25 -13.35 -3.29
CA VAL A 2 -5.32 -13.72 -4.37
C VAL A 2 -3.91 -13.83 -3.77
N PRO A 3 -3.19 -14.96 -3.87
CA PRO A 3 -2.06 -15.27 -2.98
C PRO A 3 -0.68 -14.70 -3.41
N TYR A 4 -0.60 -13.80 -4.40
CA TYR A 4 0.68 -13.27 -4.89
C TYR A 4 0.65 -11.75 -5.05
N PHE A 5 0.79 -11.03 -3.94
CA PHE A 5 1.08 -9.60 -3.94
C PHE A 5 2.43 -9.36 -3.24
N PRO A 6 3.16 -8.30 -3.60
CA PRO A 6 4.33 -7.87 -2.85
C PRO A 6 3.95 -7.69 -1.38
N ALA A 7 4.70 -8.36 -0.50
CA ALA A 7 4.54 -8.25 0.94
C ALA A 7 5.90 -8.02 1.58
N VAL A 8 5.99 -7.04 2.47
CA VAL A 8 7.25 -6.65 3.12
C VAL A 8 7.08 -6.63 4.62
N PHE A 9 7.90 -7.44 5.31
CA PHE A 9 7.91 -7.57 6.76
C PHE A 9 9.27 -7.24 7.39
N ASP A 10 10.34 -7.15 6.59
CA ASP A 10 11.66 -6.73 7.07
C ASP A 10 11.64 -5.24 7.43
N GLU A 11 12.24 -4.89 8.57
CA GLU A 11 12.26 -3.51 9.08
C GLU A 11 12.99 -2.52 8.16
N ARG A 12 12.60 -1.24 8.24
CA ARG A 12 13.22 -0.10 7.56
C ARG A 12 13.22 -0.24 6.04
N PHE A 13 12.21 -0.90 5.48
CA PHE A 13 12.01 -0.92 4.05
C PHE A 13 11.81 0.50 3.49
N ILE A 14 12.51 0.82 2.41
CA ILE A 14 12.37 2.10 1.71
C ILE A 14 12.11 1.83 0.23
N ALA A 15 11.07 2.46 -0.29
CA ALA A 15 10.81 2.50 -1.73
C ALA A 15 10.67 3.96 -2.19
N ARG A 16 11.12 4.21 -3.42
CA ARG A 16 11.08 5.55 -4.02
C ARG A 16 10.90 5.47 -5.52
N ASP A 17 10.13 6.40 -6.09
CA ASP A 17 9.97 6.60 -7.53
C ASP A 17 9.53 5.30 -8.27
N ILE A 18 8.62 4.50 -7.64
CA ILE A 18 8.13 3.21 -8.16
C ILE A 18 6.61 3.04 -7.99
N THR A 19 5.99 2.23 -8.85
CA THR A 19 4.55 1.89 -8.79
C THR A 19 4.35 0.44 -8.34
N PHE A 20 3.43 0.23 -7.39
CA PHE A 20 2.86 -1.06 -7.02
C PHE A 20 1.42 -1.14 -7.55
N GLU A 21 1.11 -2.12 -8.39
CA GLU A 21 -0.18 -2.17 -9.09
C GLU A 21 -0.76 -3.59 -9.09
N ASN A 22 -2.06 -3.69 -8.75
CA ASN A 22 -2.85 -4.90 -8.91
C ASN A 22 -3.99 -4.65 -9.91
N THR A 23 -3.91 -5.31 -11.08
CA THR A 23 -4.85 -5.13 -12.19
C THR A 23 -6.01 -6.12 -12.18
N ALA A 24 -6.34 -6.74 -11.04
CA ALA A 24 -7.42 -7.72 -10.95
C ALA A 24 -8.78 -7.15 -11.42
N GLY A 25 -9.04 -5.85 -11.22
CA GLY A 25 -10.31 -5.23 -11.57
C GLY A 25 -11.33 -5.24 -10.42
N PRO A 26 -12.39 -4.42 -10.50
CA PRO A 26 -13.34 -4.22 -9.42
C PRO A 26 -14.25 -5.43 -9.17
N GLU A 27 -14.47 -6.27 -10.19
CA GLU A 27 -15.30 -7.48 -10.10
C GLU A 27 -14.65 -8.60 -9.27
N ASN A 28 -13.35 -8.51 -9.01
CA ASN A 28 -12.60 -9.53 -8.29
C ASN A 28 -12.54 -9.28 -6.77
N HIS A 29 -13.32 -8.32 -6.27
CA HIS A 29 -13.36 -7.94 -4.87
C HIS A 29 -11.95 -7.60 -4.33
N GLN A 30 -11.60 -8.05 -3.12
CA GLN A 30 -10.34 -7.73 -2.45
C GLN A 30 -9.10 -8.16 -3.27
N ALA A 31 -8.29 -7.18 -3.67
CA ALA A 31 -7.10 -7.38 -4.48
C ALA A 31 -5.97 -6.40 -4.10
N VAL A 32 -5.16 -6.82 -3.13
CA VAL A 32 -4.05 -6.04 -2.57
C VAL A 32 -2.95 -5.80 -3.61
N ALA A 33 -2.52 -4.56 -3.78
CA ALA A 33 -1.33 -4.20 -4.57
C ALA A 33 -0.05 -4.26 -3.73
N LEU A 34 -0.16 -3.98 -2.43
CA LEU A 34 0.96 -4.06 -1.50
C LEU A 34 0.49 -4.32 -0.05
N CYS A 35 1.14 -5.25 0.65
CA CYS A 35 0.93 -5.50 2.09
C CYS A 35 2.19 -5.16 2.90
N LEU A 36 2.06 -4.27 3.88
CA LEU A 36 3.18 -3.80 4.71
C LEU A 36 3.03 -4.16 6.18
N GLY A 37 3.97 -4.95 6.68
CA GLY A 37 4.19 -5.21 8.10
C GLY A 37 5.56 -4.74 8.62
N SER A 38 6.31 -3.97 7.83
CA SER A 38 7.64 -3.44 8.18
C SER A 38 7.54 -2.29 9.18
N ASP A 39 8.33 -2.33 10.25
CA ASP A 39 8.50 -1.19 11.14
C ASP A 39 9.46 -0.15 10.56
N PHE A 40 9.19 1.13 10.81
CA PHE A 40 9.93 2.28 10.26
C PHE A 40 10.03 2.29 8.72
N SER A 41 9.03 1.79 8.00
CA SER A 41 9.05 1.81 6.53
C SER A 41 8.71 3.18 5.97
N VAL A 42 9.35 3.57 4.85
CA VAL A 42 9.12 4.83 4.16
C VAL A 42 8.85 4.62 2.66
N PHE A 43 7.80 5.25 2.16
CA PHE A 43 7.51 5.37 0.73
C PHE A 43 7.61 6.84 0.33
N PHE A 44 8.42 7.15 -0.68
CA PHE A 44 8.59 8.51 -1.17
C PHE A 44 8.38 8.60 -2.68
N ARG A 45 7.38 9.36 -3.14
CA ARG A 45 7.00 9.44 -4.56
C ARG A 45 6.74 8.09 -5.20
N CYS A 46 6.03 7.26 -4.47
CA CYS A 46 5.54 5.98 -4.98
C CYS A 46 4.09 6.11 -5.44
N SER A 47 3.68 5.22 -6.34
CA SER A 47 2.26 5.09 -6.71
C SER A 47 1.73 3.72 -6.33
N PHE A 48 0.50 3.67 -5.84
CA PHE A 48 -0.21 2.44 -5.48
C PHE A 48 -1.53 2.40 -6.24
N LYS A 49 -1.75 1.36 -7.03
CA LYS A 49 -2.89 1.27 -7.95
C LYS A 49 -3.64 -0.05 -7.76
N GLY A 50 -4.95 0.06 -7.59
CA GLY A 50 -5.81 -1.10 -7.43
C GLY A 50 -7.28 -0.70 -7.41
N TYR A 51 -8.10 -1.58 -6.84
CA TYR A 51 -9.54 -1.36 -6.67
C TYR A 51 -9.88 -1.51 -5.19
N GLN A 52 -10.32 -2.69 -4.77
CA GLN A 52 -10.59 -2.97 -3.36
C GLN A 52 -9.30 -3.43 -2.65
N ASP A 53 -9.01 -2.87 -1.47
CA ASP A 53 -7.87 -3.19 -0.60
C ASP A 53 -6.48 -2.89 -1.19
N THR A 54 -6.32 -1.86 -2.04
CA THR A 54 -5.06 -1.54 -2.73
C THR A 54 -3.81 -1.57 -1.83
N VAL A 55 -3.81 -0.86 -0.71
CA VAL A 55 -2.69 -0.78 0.24
C VAL A 55 -3.13 -1.37 1.57
N TYR A 56 -2.61 -2.55 1.91
CA TYR A 56 -2.86 -3.19 3.19
C TYR A 56 -1.75 -2.85 4.20
N VAL A 57 -1.99 -1.84 5.03
CA VAL A 57 -1.11 -1.41 6.12
C VAL A 57 -1.27 -2.34 7.32
N TYR A 58 -0.75 -3.57 7.18
CA TYR A 58 -0.95 -4.68 8.11
C TYR A 58 -0.57 -4.34 9.57
N SER A 59 0.66 -3.86 9.81
CA SER A 59 1.15 -3.56 11.17
C SER A 59 2.33 -2.59 11.20
N GLN A 60 2.72 -2.16 12.41
CA GLN A 60 3.90 -1.33 12.71
C GLN A 60 3.82 0.13 12.23
N ARG A 61 4.95 0.86 12.28
CA ARG A 61 5.02 2.29 11.94
C ARG A 61 5.43 2.50 10.49
N GLN A 62 4.61 3.23 9.74
CA GLN A 62 4.80 3.42 8.31
C GLN A 62 4.61 4.90 7.92
N PHE A 63 5.41 5.38 6.96
CA PHE A 63 5.32 6.75 6.47
C PHE A 63 5.26 6.79 4.93
N TYR A 64 4.24 7.47 4.40
CA TYR A 64 4.03 7.68 2.97
C TYR A 64 4.11 9.18 2.68
N LEU A 65 5.03 9.59 1.82
CA LEU A 65 5.32 10.98 1.51
C LEU A 65 5.29 11.22 -0.01
N GLU A 66 4.56 12.24 -0.46
CA GLU A 66 4.45 12.62 -1.87
C GLU A 66 4.01 11.45 -2.79
N CYS A 67 3.16 10.55 -2.29
CA CYS A 67 2.70 9.38 -3.04
C CYS A 67 1.34 9.62 -3.71
N ASP A 68 1.05 8.82 -4.73
CA ASP A 68 -0.28 8.71 -5.36
C ASP A 68 -0.93 7.36 -4.99
N ILE A 69 -2.08 7.36 -4.33
CA ILE A 69 -2.77 6.13 -3.91
C ILE A 69 -4.15 6.09 -4.56
N TYR A 70 -4.41 5.07 -5.39
CA TYR A 70 -5.66 4.92 -6.13
C TYR A 70 -6.41 3.64 -5.73
N GLY A 71 -7.72 3.74 -5.58
CA GLY A 71 -8.60 2.58 -5.42
C GLY A 71 -10.08 2.95 -5.33
N THR A 72 -10.91 1.98 -4.96
CA THR A 72 -12.38 2.14 -4.89
C THR A 72 -12.93 1.95 -3.48
N GLN A 73 -12.78 0.76 -2.90
CA GLN A 73 -13.31 0.40 -1.58
C GLN A 73 -12.16 0.01 -0.66
N ASP A 74 -12.12 0.57 0.56
CA ASP A 74 -11.14 0.23 1.60
C ASP A 74 -9.69 0.19 1.08
N PHE A 75 -9.38 1.05 0.11
CA PHE A 75 -8.15 0.96 -0.67
C PHE A 75 -6.89 1.35 0.11
N ILE A 76 -7.07 1.89 1.32
CA ILE A 76 -6.07 1.93 2.38
C ILE A 76 -6.73 1.31 3.61
N CYS A 77 -6.25 0.14 4.05
CA CYS A 77 -6.86 -0.62 5.15
C CYS A 77 -5.79 -1.31 6.01
N GLY A 78 -6.13 -1.66 7.26
CA GLY A 78 -5.23 -2.33 8.20
C GLY A 78 -5.18 -1.66 9.57
N ASP A 79 -4.19 -2.04 10.38
CA ASP A 79 -4.08 -1.66 11.81
C ASP A 79 -2.70 -1.06 12.16
N ALA A 80 -1.93 -0.64 11.13
CA ALA A 80 -0.64 0.03 11.33
C ALA A 80 -0.78 1.48 11.81
N ILE A 81 0.22 1.96 12.55
CA ILE A 81 0.37 3.39 12.85
C ILE A 81 0.97 4.05 11.61
N THR A 82 0.11 4.65 10.79
CA THR A 82 0.48 5.18 9.48
C THR A 82 0.31 6.68 9.40
N VAL A 83 1.32 7.37 8.87
CA VAL A 83 1.20 8.78 8.47
C VAL A 83 1.32 8.89 6.95
N ILE A 84 0.34 9.55 6.33
CA ILE A 84 0.28 9.79 4.89
C ILE A 84 0.30 11.30 4.69
N GLN A 85 1.40 11.83 4.18
CA GLN A 85 1.66 13.27 4.12
C GLN A 85 1.92 13.72 2.68
N SER A 86 1.33 14.85 2.28
CA SER A 86 1.48 15.44 0.95
C SER A 86 1.19 14.45 -0.19
N CYS A 87 0.29 13.49 0.04
CA CYS A 87 -0.09 12.49 -0.95
C CYS A 87 -1.39 12.90 -1.67
N ASN A 88 -1.58 12.36 -2.86
CA ASN A 88 -2.83 12.41 -3.61
C ASN A 88 -3.56 11.07 -3.43
N ILE A 89 -4.82 11.13 -2.98
CA ILE A 89 -5.61 9.97 -2.53
C ILE A 89 -7.02 10.07 -3.11
#